data_AF-A0A969UAQ6-F1
#
_entry.id   AF-A0A969UAQ6-F1
#
_cell.length_a   1.000
_cell.length_b   1.000
_cell.length_c   1.000
_cell.angle_alpha   90.00
_cell.angle_beta   90.00
_cell.angle_gamma   90.00
#
_symmetry.space_group_name_H-M   'P 1'
#
loop_
_entity.id
_entity.type
_entity.pdbx_description
1 polymer ?
#
loop_
_entity_poly.entity_id
_entity_poly.type
_entity_poly.pdbx_seq_one_letter_code
_entity_poly.pdbx_strand_id
1 'polypeptide(L)'
;MELAPDRIELSIYDGIGNLPHFNPELDDELAIAAVQDWRTQIQAADGILFCTPEYAHGVPGSLKNALDWIVSSGEFMGKPTAIISASPSP
;
A
#
# COMPACT_ATOMS: atom_id res chain seq x y z
N MET A 1 12.83 6.48 -12.37
CA MET A 1 13.20 7.28 -11.18
C MET A 1 13.73 8.66 -11.55
N GLU A 2 14.36 8.80 -12.72
CA GLU A 2 14.85 10.04 -13.34
C GLU A 2 13.87 11.23 -13.43
N LEU A 3 12.56 11.00 -13.21
CA LEU A 3 11.52 12.04 -13.23
C LEU A 3 11.19 12.61 -11.85
N ALA A 4 11.64 11.98 -10.76
CA ALA A 4 11.44 12.52 -9.43
C ALA A 4 12.38 13.72 -9.21
N PRO A 5 11.90 14.87 -8.70
CA PRO A 5 12.77 15.97 -8.32
C PRO A 5 13.83 15.52 -7.32
N ASP A 6 14.99 16.18 -7.30
CA ASP A 6 16.12 15.85 -6.40
C ASP A 6 15.77 15.80 -4.89
N ARG A 7 14.62 16.34 -4.51
CA ARG A 7 14.10 16.36 -3.14
C ARG A 7 13.19 15.18 -2.80
N ILE A 8 12.87 14.32 -3.77
CA ILE A 8 11.96 13.19 -3.61
C ILE A 8 12.72 11.91 -3.93
N GLU A 9 12.91 11.08 -2.92
CA GLU A 9 13.28 9.69 -3.10
C GLU A 9 12.00 8.88 -3.28
N LEU A 10 11.85 8.24 -4.43
CA LEU A 10 10.73 7.33 -4.69
C LEU A 10 11.11 5.92 -4.23
N SER A 11 10.18 5.10 -3.81
CA SER A 11 10.41 3.66 -3.65
C SER A 11 9.18 2.93 -4.17
N ILE A 12 9.38 1.93 -5.03
CA ILE A 12 8.29 1.10 -5.55
C ILE A 12 8.20 -0.13 -4.66
N TYR A 13 7.01 -0.37 -4.11
CA TYR A 13 6.74 -1.56 -3.32
C TYR A 13 6.08 -2.64 -4.20
N ASP A 14 6.86 -3.66 -4.56
CA ASP A 14 6.40 -4.78 -5.40
C ASP A 14 5.85 -5.97 -4.58
N GLY A 15 5.80 -5.85 -3.24
CA GLY A 15 5.42 -6.93 -2.34
C GLY A 15 3.91 -7.15 -2.16
N ILE A 16 3.04 -6.33 -2.76
CA ILE A 16 1.58 -6.42 -2.58
C ILE A 16 1.03 -7.81 -2.94
N GLY A 17 1.58 -8.46 -3.97
CA GLY A 17 1.15 -9.80 -4.39
C GLY A 17 1.49 -10.92 -3.40
N ASN A 18 2.39 -10.67 -2.45
CA ASN A 18 2.80 -11.63 -1.42
C ASN A 18 1.94 -11.52 -0.16
N LEU A 19 1.08 -10.50 -0.07
CA LEU A 19 0.22 -10.33 1.09
C LEU A 19 -0.83 -11.44 1.13
N PRO A 20 -0.97 -12.16 2.26
CA PRO A 20 -2.06 -13.09 2.44
C PRO A 20 -3.39 -12.34 2.43
N HIS A 21 -4.48 -13.07 2.21
CA HIS A 21 -5.81 -12.52 2.44
C HIS A 21 -5.93 -12.01 3.87
N PHE A 22 -6.46 -10.79 4.01
CA PHE A 22 -6.65 -10.17 5.29
C PHE A 22 -7.47 -11.08 6.19
N ASN A 23 -6.91 -11.36 7.37
CA ASN A 23 -7.58 -12.08 8.43
C ASN A 23 -7.22 -11.37 9.75
N PRO A 24 -8.18 -10.75 10.45
CA PRO A 24 -7.90 -10.04 11.69
C PRO A 24 -7.39 -10.95 12.82
N GLU A 25 -7.62 -12.27 12.74
CA GLU A 25 -7.07 -13.24 13.70
C GLU A 25 -5.57 -13.47 13.52
N LEU A 26 -5.03 -13.16 12.34
CA LEU A 26 -3.60 -13.24 12.03
C LEU A 26 -2.89 -11.88 12.20
N ASP A 27 -3.61 -10.89 12.70
CA ASP A 27 -3.13 -9.53 12.95
C ASP A 27 -2.72 -9.32 14.41
N ASP A 28 -2.03 -10.31 14.99
CA ASP A 28 -1.41 -10.24 16.30
C ASP A 28 0.13 -10.17 16.19
N GLU A 29 0.85 -10.25 17.31
CA GLU A 29 2.31 -10.03 17.38
C GLU A 29 3.16 -10.94 16.45
N LEU A 30 2.55 -11.96 15.83
CA LEU A 30 3.16 -12.85 14.84
C LEU A 30 2.72 -12.54 13.39
N ALA A 31 2.54 -11.26 13.06
CA ALA A 31 2.26 -10.85 11.69
C ALA A 31 3.21 -11.53 10.69
N ILE A 32 2.63 -12.15 9.66
CA ILE A 32 3.36 -12.86 8.60
C ILE A 32 4.40 -11.93 8.00
N ALA A 33 5.60 -12.44 7.67
CA ALA A 33 6.75 -11.62 7.22
C ALA A 33 6.40 -10.60 6.12
N ALA A 34 5.51 -10.96 5.18
CA ALA A 34 5.05 -10.05 4.13
C ALA A 34 4.21 -8.86 4.66
N VAL A 35 3.42 -9.06 5.72
CA VAL A 35 2.66 -8.00 6.39
C VAL A 35 3.61 -7.08 7.18
N GLN A 36 4.62 -7.65 7.85
CA GLN A 36 5.63 -6.87 8.56
C GLN A 36 6.48 -6.01 7.60
N ASP A 37 6.87 -6.58 6.46
CA ASP A 37 7.58 -5.86 5.39
C ASP A 37 6.72 -4.70 4.87
N TRP A 38 5.45 -4.96 4.55
CA TRP A 38 4.51 -3.92 4.12
C TRP A 38 4.37 -2.76 5.11
N ARG A 39 4.18 -3.08 6.41
CA ARG A 39 4.09 -2.08 7.48
C ARG A 39 5.38 -1.29 7.62
N THR A 40 6.54 -1.95 7.54
CA THR A 40 7.85 -1.32 7.64
C THR A 40 8.06 -0.31 6.51
N GLN A 41 7.71 -0.68 5.27
CA GLN A 41 7.83 0.20 4.11
C GLN A 41 6.91 1.42 4.23
N ILE A 42 5.67 1.23 4.68
CA ILE A 42 4.76 2.37 4.95
C ILE A 42 5.32 3.26 6.04
N GLN A 43 5.77 2.68 7.16
CA GLN A 43 6.27 3.42 8.31
C GLN A 43 7.48 4.29 7.93
N ALA A 44 8.38 3.78 7.10
CA ALA A 44 9.57 4.50 6.63
C ALA A 44 9.26 5.65 5.66
N ALA A 45 8.16 5.59 4.91
CA ALA A 45 7.87 6.57 3.86
C ALA A 45 7.28 7.88 4.40
N ASP A 46 7.79 9.05 4.01
CA ASP A 46 7.20 10.34 4.42
C ASP A 46 5.84 10.65 3.76
N GLY A 47 5.51 9.95 2.67
CA GLY A 47 4.23 10.05 1.97
C GLY A 47 4.00 8.84 1.07
N ILE A 48 2.73 8.61 0.71
CA ILE A 48 2.31 7.43 -0.05
C ILE A 48 1.64 7.86 -1.35
N LEU A 49 2.07 7.25 -2.47
CA LEU A 49 1.46 7.42 -3.78
C LEU A 49 0.88 6.08 -4.24
N PHE A 50 -0.44 5.99 -4.34
CA PHE A 50 -1.10 4.82 -4.91
C PHE A 50 -1.30 4.99 -6.41
N CYS A 51 -0.63 4.15 -7.20
CA CYS A 51 -0.84 4.03 -8.64
C CYS A 51 -1.62 2.75 -8.92
N THR A 52 -2.90 2.87 -9.30
CA THR A 52 -3.81 1.73 -9.39
C THR A 52 -4.69 1.78 -10.63
N PRO A 53 -4.98 0.65 -11.29
CA PRO A 53 -6.10 0.59 -12.22
C PRO A 53 -7.44 0.67 -11.47
N GLU A 54 -8.51 0.90 -12.22
CA GLU A 54 -9.88 0.70 -11.75
C GLU A 54 -10.38 -0.68 -12.22
N TYR A 55 -10.89 -1.49 -11.29
CA TYR A 55 -11.56 -2.75 -11.60
C TYR A 55 -13.00 -2.72 -11.07
N ALA A 56 -13.96 -2.98 -11.96
CA ALA A 56 -15.39 -3.02 -11.63
C ALA A 56 -15.89 -1.77 -10.85
N HIS A 57 -15.48 -0.58 -11.29
CA HIS A 57 -15.82 0.70 -10.63
C HIS A 57 -15.29 0.83 -9.20
N GLY A 58 -14.19 0.15 -8.89
CA GLY A 58 -13.56 0.17 -7.58
C GLY A 58 -12.06 -0.07 -7.61
N VAL A 59 -11.47 -0.07 -6.42
CA VAL A 59 -10.07 -0.42 -6.21
C VAL A 59 -9.85 -1.92 -6.46
N PRO A 60 -8.68 -2.34 -6.97
CA PRO A 60 -8.33 -3.75 -7.07
C PRO A 60 -8.41 -4.44 -5.71
N GLY A 61 -8.88 -5.69 -5.69
CA GLY A 61 -9.00 -6.47 -4.47
C GLY A 61 -7.66 -6.63 -3.72
N SER A 62 -6.55 -6.72 -4.45
CA SER A 62 -5.20 -6.75 -3.88
C SER A 62 -4.84 -5.45 -3.15
N LEU A 63 -5.19 -4.29 -3.71
CA LEU A 63 -4.98 -3.00 -3.07
C LEU A 63 -5.86 -2.85 -1.81
N LYS A 64 -7.15 -3.23 -1.90
CA LYS A 64 -8.04 -3.23 -0.75
C LYS A 64 -7.51 -4.13 0.37
N ASN A 65 -7.05 -5.33 0.03
CA ASN A 65 -6.45 -6.27 0.96
C ASN A 65 -5.20 -5.70 1.65
N ALA A 66 -4.33 -5.02 0.90
CA ALA A 66 -3.16 -4.35 1.46
C ALA A 66 -3.52 -3.22 2.43
N LEU A 67 -4.59 -2.47 2.13
CA LEU A 67 -5.10 -1.42 3.01
C LEU A 67 -5.73 -2.01 4.29
N ASP A 68 -6.41 -3.16 4.21
CA ASP A 68 -7.01 -3.80 5.38
C ASP A 68 -5.97 -4.19 6.43
N TRP A 69 -4.80 -4.66 6.00
CA TRP A 69 -3.67 -4.98 6.87
C TRP A 69 -3.07 -3.79 7.63
N ILE A 70 -3.47 -2.55 7.34
CA ILE A 70 -2.90 -1.35 7.98
C ILE A 70 -3.95 -0.49 8.68
N VAL A 71 -5.20 -0.96 8.75
CA VAL A 71 -6.31 -0.25 9.41
C VAL A 71 -6.07 -0.12 10.93
N SER A 72 -5.61 -1.20 11.56
CA SER A 72 -5.43 -1.33 13.02
C SER A 72 -4.05 -0.90 13.51
N SER A 73 -3.03 -0.97 12.66
CA SER A 73 -1.62 -0.90 13.05
C SER A 73 -1.04 0.52 13.09
N GLY A 74 -1.70 1.47 12.43
CA GLY A 74 -1.47 2.90 12.62
C GLY A 74 -0.31 3.52 11.84
N GLU A 75 0.53 2.73 11.16
CA GLU A 75 1.69 3.24 10.39
C GLU A 75 1.26 4.15 9.24
N PHE A 76 0.06 3.95 8.70
CA PHE A 76 -0.50 4.78 7.63
C PHE A 76 -1.15 6.08 8.12
N MET A 77 -1.43 6.19 9.42
CA MET A 77 -2.20 7.31 9.97
C MET A 77 -1.46 8.64 9.79
N GLY A 78 -2.13 9.60 9.19
CA GLY A 78 -1.60 10.95 8.98
C GLY A 78 -0.55 11.07 7.87
N LYS A 79 -0.22 9.98 7.15
CA LYS A 79 0.73 10.07 6.02
C LYS A 79 0.10 10.82 4.85
N PRO A 80 0.75 11.90 4.34
CA PRO A 80 0.35 12.55 3.10
C PRO A 80 0.17 11.51 1.99
N THR A 81 -1.01 11.47 1.39
CA THR A 81 -1.37 10.43 0.43
C THR A 81 -1.92 11.05 -0.84
N ALA A 82 -1.49 10.53 -1.99
CA ALA A 82 -2.05 10.85 -3.30
C ALA A 82 -2.40 9.57 -4.07
N ILE A 83 -3.32 9.70 -5.02
CA ILE A 83 -3.79 8.58 -5.85
C ILE A 83 -3.72 8.98 -7.32
N ILE A 84 -3.17 8.10 -8.14
CA ILE A 84 -3.24 8.15 -9.59
C ILE A 84 -4.00 6.91 -10.04
N SER A 85 -5.19 7.11 -10.59
CA SER A 85 -5.98 6.05 -11.22
C SER A 85 -5.93 6.19 -12.73
N ALA A 86 -5.69 5.08 -13.42
CA ALA A 86 -5.73 5.02 -14.88
C ALA A 86 -6.62 3.87 -15.33
N SER A 87 -7.66 4.20 -16.10
CA SER A 87 -8.53 3.23 -16.77
C SER A 87 -8.50 3.48 -18.29
N PRO A 88 -8.42 2.43 -19.12
CA PRO A 88 -8.49 2.57 -20.57
C PRO A 88 -9.89 2.95 -21.07
N SER A 89 -10.91 2.98 -20.22
CA SER A 89 -12.29 3.32 -20.58
C SER A 89 -12.96 4.17 -19.48
N PRO A 90 -13.90 5.08 -19.84
CA PRO A 90 -14.66 5.86 -18.87
C PRO A 90 -15.49 5.00 -17.91
#